data_AF-G8B6W6-F1
#
_entry.id   AF-G8B6W6-F1
#
_cell.length_a   1.000
_cell.length_b   1.000
_cell.length_c   1.000
_cell.angle_alpha   90.00
_cell.angle_beta   90.00
_cell.angle_gamma   90.00
#
_symmetry.space_group_name_H-M   'P 1'
#
loop_
_entity.id
_entity.type
_entity.pdbx_description
1 polymer ?
#
loop_
_entity_poly.entity_id
_entity_poly.type
_entity_poly.pdbx_seq_one_letter_code
_entity_poly.pdbx_strand_id
1 'polypeptide(L)'
;MVSWLQLFPLIFENIKQDFVANFVKRLPLLLVIDPDSFEPPFTNGLNDFLDMVNLTSIADLQHLNITVSNKDLIYYTIIEYGILLLSIVFAGFDILYSMLRLCISAVVIGGLVSVIGFCTIWLIVTLNRRWKLIAMIIRDNEFEGVW
;
A
#
# COMPACT_ATOMS: atom_id res chain seq x y z
N MET A 1 -21.77 5.04 24.12
CA MET A 1 -20.51 4.72 24.81
C MET A 1 -19.56 4.20 23.73
N VAL A 2 -18.54 4.98 23.39
CA VAL A 2 -17.55 4.57 22.38
C VAL A 2 -16.66 3.50 23.01
N SER A 3 -16.50 2.36 22.35
CA SER A 3 -15.69 1.24 22.83
C SER A 3 -14.37 1.22 22.09
N TRP A 4 -13.27 0.96 22.80
CA TRP A 4 -11.94 0.74 22.19
C TRP A 4 -11.93 -0.36 21.12
N LEU A 5 -12.92 -1.27 21.14
CA LEU A 5 -13.09 -2.28 20.09
C LEU A 5 -13.51 -1.68 18.73
N GLN A 6 -14.02 -0.45 18.70
CA GLN A 6 -14.38 0.27 17.47
C GLN A 6 -13.16 0.79 16.70
N LEU A 7 -11.97 0.73 17.29
CA LEU A 7 -10.71 1.03 16.62
C LEU A 7 -10.37 0.01 15.53
N PHE A 8 -10.64 -1.29 15.77
CA PHE A 8 -10.36 -2.35 14.80
C PHE A 8 -11.10 -2.19 13.46
N PRO A 9 -12.42 -1.95 13.42
CA PRO A 9 -13.12 -1.76 12.15
C PRO A 9 -12.64 -0.50 11.41
N LEU A 10 -12.28 0.59 12.10
CA LEU A 10 -11.69 1.79 11.48
C LEU A 10 -10.36 1.48 10.78
N ILE A 11 -9.45 0.80 11.48
CA ILE A 11 -8.17 0.36 10.91
C ILE A 11 -8.41 -0.55 9.69
N PHE A 12 -9.34 -1.50 9.80
CA PHE A 12 -9.62 -2.43 8.70
C PHE A 12 -10.22 -1.73 7.48
N GLU A 13 -11.07 -0.73 7.69
CA GLU A 13 -11.60 0.11 6.63
C GLU A 13 -10.49 0.91 5.94
N ASN A 14 -9.58 1.51 6.70
CA ASN A 14 -8.44 2.24 6.17
C ASN A 14 -7.51 1.33 5.34
N ILE A 15 -7.20 0.13 5.84
CA ILE A 15 -6.44 -0.89 5.09
C ILE A 15 -7.14 -1.26 3.79
N LYS A 16 -8.47 -1.47 3.83
CA LYS A 16 -9.26 -1.82 2.65
C LYS A 16 -9.24 -0.69 1.61
N GLN A 17 -9.43 0.54 2.05
CA GLN A 17 -9.41 1.71 1.16
C GLN A 17 -8.03 1.89 0.52
N ASP A 18 -6.95 1.77 1.31
CA ASP A 18 -5.58 1.83 0.80
C ASP A 18 -5.31 0.72 -0.22
N PHE A 19 -5.71 -0.52 0.08
CA PHE A 19 -5.55 -1.64 -0.84
C PHE A 19 -6.28 -1.42 -2.17
N VAL A 20 -7.53 -0.95 -2.12
CA VAL A 20 -8.33 -0.67 -3.33
C VAL A 20 -7.74 0.49 -4.12
N ALA A 21 -7.33 1.57 -3.45
CA ALA A 21 -6.72 2.72 -4.10
C ALA A 21 -5.44 2.32 -4.86
N ASN A 22 -4.64 1.41 -4.29
CA ASN A 22 -3.29 1.14 -4.75
C ASN A 22 -3.11 -0.09 -5.64
N PHE A 23 -3.98 -1.09 -5.50
CA PHE A 23 -3.93 -2.31 -6.33
C PHE A 23 -5.06 -2.39 -7.36
N VAL A 24 -6.20 -1.75 -7.11
CA VAL A 24 -7.37 -1.81 -8.01
C VAL A 24 -7.45 -0.56 -8.88
N LYS A 25 -7.28 0.63 -8.28
CA LYS A 25 -7.45 1.91 -9.00
C LYS A 25 -6.15 2.43 -9.62
N ARG A 26 -5.02 2.31 -8.90
CA ARG A 26 -3.69 2.70 -9.39
C ARG A 26 -2.91 1.45 -9.83
N LEU A 27 -2.07 1.59 -10.85
CA LEU A 27 -1.10 0.55 -11.21
C LEU A 27 -0.09 0.42 -10.05
N PRO A 28 0.24 -0.80 -9.59
CA PRO A 28 1.16 -1.03 -8.46
C PRO A 28 2.57 -0.47 -8.69
N LEU A 29 2.88 -0.03 -9.91
CA LEU A 29 4.13 0.61 -10.31
C LEU A 29 4.29 2.05 -9.79
N LEU A 30 3.18 2.78 -9.60
CA LEU A 30 3.21 4.18 -9.13
C LEU A 30 3.55 4.29 -7.64
N LEU A 31 3.39 3.17 -6.93
CA LEU A 31 3.51 2.99 -5.49
C LEU A 31 4.95 3.07 -4.99
N VAL A 32 5.91 2.69 -5.84
CA VAL A 32 7.35 2.74 -5.54
C VAL A 32 7.91 4.15 -5.76
N ILE A 33 7.20 4.99 -6.53
CA ILE A 33 7.73 6.26 -7.05
C ILE A 33 7.16 7.46 -6.28
N ASP A 34 5.96 7.33 -5.69
CA ASP A 34 5.26 8.42 -5.00
C ASP A 34 5.05 8.11 -3.50
N PRO A 35 5.99 8.50 -2.61
CA PRO A 35 5.88 8.27 -1.18
C PRO A 35 4.70 9.03 -0.54
N ASP A 36 4.25 10.12 -1.17
CA ASP A 36 3.09 10.91 -0.71
C ASP A 36 1.75 10.18 -0.95
N SER A 37 1.78 9.07 -1.70
CA SER A 37 0.62 8.18 -1.89
C SER A 37 0.41 7.17 -0.77
N PHE A 38 1.24 7.20 0.29
CA PHE A 38 1.08 6.36 1.46
C PHE A 38 0.19 7.04 2.50
N GLU A 39 -1.02 6.53 2.67
CA GLU A 39 -1.91 6.91 3.76
C GLU A 39 -1.77 5.88 4.90
N PRO A 40 -1.23 6.25 6.08
CA PRO A 40 -0.94 5.31 7.17
C PRO A 40 -2.24 4.78 7.82
N PRO A 41 -2.62 3.50 7.63
CA PRO A 41 -3.92 3.03 8.07
C PRO A 41 -4.08 2.95 9.59
N PHE A 42 -3.01 2.67 10.33
CA PHE A 42 -3.07 2.48 11.78
C PHE A 42 -3.09 3.82 12.53
N THR A 43 -2.18 4.74 12.20
CA THR A 43 -2.21 6.10 12.79
C THR A 43 -3.45 6.88 12.38
N ASN A 44 -3.91 6.80 11.12
CA ASN A 44 -5.17 7.45 10.71
C ASN A 44 -6.36 6.86 11.46
N GLY A 45 -6.44 5.53 11.59
CA GLY A 45 -7.52 4.88 12.33
C GLY A 45 -7.55 5.25 13.82
N LEU A 46 -6.38 5.49 14.42
CA LEU A 46 -6.30 6.04 15.78
C LEU A 46 -6.81 7.47 15.84
N ASN A 47 -6.41 8.35 14.92
CA ASN A 47 -6.87 9.74 14.89
C ASN A 47 -8.39 9.81 14.70
N ASP A 48 -8.94 9.07 13.74
CA ASP A 48 -10.39 9.00 13.50
C ASP A 48 -11.15 8.51 14.74
N PHE A 49 -10.58 7.54 15.46
CA PHE A 49 -11.13 7.05 16.71
C PHE A 49 -11.08 8.11 17.81
N LEU A 50 -9.96 8.82 17.98
CA LEU A 50 -9.80 9.88 18.98
C LEU A 50 -10.77 11.04 18.71
N ASP A 51 -10.96 11.42 17.45
CA ASP A 51 -11.94 12.43 17.01
C ASP A 51 -13.37 11.99 17.34
N MET A 52 -13.70 10.71 17.16
CA MET A 52 -15.01 10.15 17.50
C MET A 52 -15.26 10.13 19.03
N VAL A 53 -14.22 9.88 19.83
CA VAL A 53 -14.30 9.91 21.30
C VAL A 53 -14.38 11.35 21.82
N ASN A 54 -13.95 12.33 21.02
CA ASN A 54 -13.92 13.76 21.36
C ASN A 54 -13.18 13.98 22.70
N LEU A 55 -12.00 13.38 22.80
CA LEU A 55 -11.14 13.49 23.99
C LEU A 55 -10.72 14.95 24.18
N THR A 56 -11.38 15.65 25.09
CA THR A 56 -10.94 16.97 25.55
C THR A 56 -9.58 16.83 26.23
N SER A 57 -8.56 17.50 25.70
CA SER A 57 -7.24 17.51 26.29
C SER A 57 -7.22 18.33 27.58
N ILE A 58 -6.19 18.13 28.42
CA ILE A 58 -6.00 18.96 29.62
C ILE A 58 -5.83 20.44 29.25
N ALA A 59 -5.22 20.72 28.09
CA ALA A 59 -5.05 22.07 27.57
C ALA A 59 -6.40 22.73 27.23
N ASP A 60 -7.34 21.97 26.67
CA ASP A 60 -8.69 22.48 26.35
C ASP A 60 -9.50 22.79 27.63
N LEU A 61 -9.37 21.94 28.65
CA LEU A 61 -10.02 22.14 29.96
C LEU A 61 -9.45 23.35 30.72
N GLN A 62 -8.14 23.59 30.60
CA GLN A 62 -7.49 24.78 31.17
C GLN A 62 -7.90 26.06 30.45
N HIS A 63 -8.04 26.03 29.12
CA HIS A 63 -8.57 27.16 28.35
C HIS A 63 -10.03 27.50 28.69
N LEU A 64 -10.83 26.51 29.06
CA LEU A 64 -12.22 26.67 29.49
C LEU A 64 -12.37 27.10 30.96
N ASN A 65 -11.26 27.33 31.68
CA ASN A 65 -11.20 27.78 33.07
C ASN A 65 -12.03 26.92 34.04
N ILE A 66 -12.13 25.61 33.75
CA ILE A 66 -12.83 24.65 34.59
C ILE A 66 -11.88 24.21 35.71
N THR A 67 -12.33 24.27 36.96
CA THR A 67 -11.52 23.78 38.10
C THR A 67 -11.44 22.25 38.05
N VAL A 68 -10.33 21.72 37.54
CA VAL A 68 -10.06 20.28 37.48
C VAL A 68 -9.49 19.82 38.83
N SER A 69 -10.06 18.75 39.40
CA SER A 69 -9.54 18.14 40.64
C SER A 69 -8.16 17.53 40.39
N ASN A 70 -7.26 17.56 41.38
CA ASN A 70 -5.93 16.93 41.27
C ASN A 70 -5.99 15.44 40.92
N LYS A 71 -7.07 14.73 41.30
CA LYS A 71 -7.27 13.33 40.91
C LYS A 71 -7.56 13.23 39.41
N ASP A 72 -8.47 14.04 38.91
CA ASP A 72 -8.84 14.05 37.49
C ASP A 72 -7.65 14.44 36.61
N LEU A 73 -6.83 15.40 37.06
CA LEU A 73 -5.59 15.78 36.39
C LEU A 73 -4.66 14.58 36.18
N ILE A 74 -4.44 13.76 37.23
CA ILE A 74 -3.60 12.55 37.12
C ILE A 74 -4.21 11.55 36.13
N TYR A 75 -5.53 11.37 36.14
CA TYR A 75 -6.21 10.47 35.21
C TYR A 75 -6.06 10.91 33.75
N TYR A 76 -6.28 12.18 33.43
CA TYR A 76 -6.13 12.69 32.07
C TYR A 76 -4.68 12.59 31.58
N THR A 77 -3.71 12.89 32.45
CA THR A 77 -2.28 12.81 32.09
C THR A 77 -1.87 11.38 31.75
N ILE A 78 -2.35 10.38 32.51
CA ILE A 78 -2.08 8.96 32.23
C ILE A 78 -2.71 8.54 30.89
N ILE A 79 -3.91 9.04 30.57
CA ILE A 79 -4.57 8.76 29.29
C ILE A 79 -3.79 9.37 28.12
N GLU A 80 -3.35 10.64 28.22
CA GLU A 80 -2.55 11.30 27.18
C GLU A 80 -1.23 10.57 26.90
N TYR A 81 -0.50 10.16 27.94
CA TYR A 81 0.72 9.35 27.75
C TYR A 81 0.42 7.97 27.17
N GLY A 82 -0.70 7.36 27.53
CA GLY A 82 -1.16 6.09 26.94
C GLY A 82 -1.46 6.22 25.45
N ILE A 83 -2.12 7.29 25.04
CA ILE A 83 -2.40 7.60 23.63
C ILE A 83 -1.09 7.84 22.86
N LEU A 84 -0.16 8.58 23.44
CA LEU A 84 1.14 8.84 22.83
C LEU A 84 1.92 7.55 22.59
N LEU A 85 1.96 6.65 23.59
CA LEU A 85 2.59 5.34 23.45
C LEU A 85 1.91 4.50 22.37
N LEU A 86 0.57 4.50 22.32
CA LEU A 86 -0.20 3.78 21.30
C LEU A 86 0.08 4.34 19.90
N SER A 87 0.20 5.66 19.76
CA SER A 87 0.55 6.32 18.49
C SER A 87 1.93 5.90 17.98
N ILE A 88 2.92 5.77 18.87
CA ILE A 88 4.26 5.29 18.50
C ILE A 88 4.19 3.84 18.01
N VAL A 89 3.43 3.00 18.71
CA VAL A 89 3.24 1.59 18.32
C VAL A 89 2.56 1.48 16.95
N PHE A 90 1.52 2.27 16.69
CA PHE A 90 0.84 2.28 15.39
C PHE A 90 1.70 2.84 14.26
N ALA A 91 2.51 3.87 14.51
CA ALA A 91 3.49 4.32 13.52
C ALA A 91 4.47 3.20 13.14
N GLY A 92 4.87 2.36 14.11
CA GLY A 92 5.65 1.15 13.83
C GLY A 92 4.91 0.14 12.95
N PHE A 93 3.62 -0.10 13.20
CA PHE A 93 2.79 -0.95 12.36
C PHE A 93 2.58 -0.40 10.94
N ASP A 94 2.45 0.92 10.79
CA ASP A 94 2.36 1.58 9.48
C ASP A 94 3.62 1.35 8.65
N ILE A 95 4.81 1.41 9.26
CA ILE A 95 6.08 1.10 8.59
C ILE A 95 6.09 -0.36 8.12
N LEU A 96 5.72 -1.30 8.98
CA LEU A 96 5.66 -2.72 8.63
C LEU A 96 4.65 -2.99 7.50
N TYR A 97 3.50 -2.33 7.55
CA TYR A 97 2.48 -2.41 6.51
C TYR A 97 3.00 -1.85 5.18
N SER A 98 3.67 -0.71 5.19
CA SER A 98 4.30 -0.11 4.01
C SER A 98 5.34 -1.04 3.38
N MET A 99 6.21 -1.66 4.19
CA MET A 99 7.18 -2.66 3.72
C MET A 99 6.49 -3.86 3.06
N LEU A 100 5.44 -4.40 3.69
CA LEU A 100 4.68 -5.51 3.15
C LEU A 100 4.02 -5.15 1.82
N ARG A 101 3.42 -3.96 1.73
CA ARG A 101 2.80 -3.43 0.50
C ARG A 101 3.81 -3.27 -0.63
N LEU A 102 5.02 -2.78 -0.34
CA LEU A 102 6.11 -2.67 -1.32
C LEU A 102 6.59 -4.04 -1.81
N CYS A 103 6.74 -5.02 -0.91
CA CYS A 103 7.10 -6.38 -1.27
C CYS A 103 6.09 -7.01 -2.24
N ILE A 104 4.79 -6.89 -1.95
CA ILE A 104 3.73 -7.40 -2.83
C ILE A 104 3.81 -6.72 -4.21
N SER A 105 3.98 -5.40 -4.24
CA SER A 105 4.07 -4.63 -5.47
C SER A 105 5.28 -5.06 -6.32
N ALA A 106 6.44 -5.27 -5.68
CA ALA A 106 7.66 -5.74 -6.34
C ALA A 106 7.49 -7.14 -6.96
N VAL A 107 6.83 -8.07 -6.25
CA VAL A 107 6.55 -9.42 -6.77
C VAL A 107 5.64 -9.37 -7.99
N VAL A 108 4.58 -8.55 -7.94
CA VAL A 108 3.63 -8.41 -9.07
C VAL A 108 4.32 -7.84 -10.31
N ILE A 109 5.12 -6.77 -10.14
CA ILE A 109 5.84 -6.13 -11.26
C ILE A 109 6.92 -7.08 -11.81
N GLY A 110 7.69 -7.73 -10.93
CA GLY A 110 8.72 -8.69 -11.34
C GLY A 110 8.13 -9.87 -12.13
N GLY A 111 6.98 -10.39 -11.68
CA GLY A 111 6.23 -11.40 -12.41
C GLY A 111 5.84 -10.93 -13.81
N LEU A 112 5.27 -9.73 -13.91
CA LEU A 112 4.83 -9.16 -15.19
C LEU A 112 6.00 -8.94 -16.17
N VAL A 113 7.11 -8.37 -15.69
CA VAL A 113 8.33 -8.16 -16.49
C VAL A 113 8.92 -9.48 -16.99
N SER A 114 8.94 -10.52 -16.15
CA SER A 114 9.47 -11.83 -16.55
C SER A 114 8.63 -12.49 -17.65
N VAL A 115 7.30 -12.38 -17.59
CA VAL A 115 6.39 -12.88 -18.63
C VAL A 115 6.60 -12.13 -19.95
N ILE A 116 6.71 -10.79 -19.91
CA ILE A 116 6.99 -9.99 -21.11
C ILE A 116 8.34 -10.39 -21.72
N GLY A 117 9.38 -10.53 -20.89
CA GLY A 117 10.70 -10.96 -21.35
C GLY A 117 10.65 -12.33 -22.03
N PHE A 118 9.97 -13.30 -21.41
CA PHE A 118 9.76 -14.62 -21.99
C PHE A 118 9.03 -14.56 -23.34
N CYS A 119 7.90 -13.85 -23.43
CA CYS A 119 7.13 -13.69 -24.66
C CYS A 119 7.95 -13.05 -25.78
N THR A 120 8.77 -12.05 -25.45
CA THR A 120 9.63 -11.35 -26.41
C THR A 120 10.70 -12.28 -26.98
N ILE A 121 11.40 -13.02 -26.11
CA ILE A 121 12.41 -14.01 -26.52
C ILE A 121 11.76 -15.10 -27.37
N TRP A 122 10.61 -15.61 -26.93
CA TRP A 122 9.88 -16.64 -27.67
C TRP A 122 9.46 -16.17 -29.07
N LEU A 123 8.95 -14.95 -29.20
CA LEU A 123 8.59 -14.35 -30.49
C LEU A 123 9.80 -14.22 -31.41
N ILE A 124 10.92 -13.68 -30.90
CA ILE A 124 12.15 -13.53 -31.68
C ILE A 124 12.65 -14.88 -32.20
N VAL A 125 12.70 -15.90 -31.34
CA VAL A 125 13.12 -17.26 -31.74
C VAL A 125 12.18 -17.85 -32.79
N THR A 126 10.88 -17.64 -32.62
CA THR A 126 9.87 -18.17 -33.54
C THR A 126 9.94 -17.50 -34.90
N LEU A 127 10.06 -16.18 -34.95
CA LEU A 127 10.23 -15.41 -36.18
C LEU A 127 11.53 -15.80 -36.90
N ASN A 128 12.66 -15.90 -36.20
CA ASN A 128 13.93 -16.33 -36.79
C ASN A 128 13.84 -17.75 -37.38
N ARG A 129 13.19 -18.69 -36.68
CA ARG A 129 12.99 -20.05 -37.20
C ARG A 129 12.07 -20.09 -38.43
N ARG A 130 10.98 -19.31 -38.43
CA ARG A 130 10.03 -19.25 -39.55
C ARG A 130 10.60 -18.50 -40.76
N TRP A 131 11.41 -17.47 -40.54
CA TRP A 131 12.13 -16.76 -41.59
C TRP A 131 13.09 -17.67 -42.36
N LYS A 132 13.80 -18.56 -41.63
CA LYS A 132 14.67 -19.57 -42.25
C LYS A 132 13.89 -20.52 -43.18
N LEU A 133 12.67 -20.89 -42.81
CA LEU A 133 11.78 -21.71 -43.64
C LEU A 133 11.33 -20.98 -44.90
N ILE A 134 10.91 -19.72 -44.77
CA ILE A 134 10.52 -18.88 -45.92
C ILE A 134 11.70 -18.70 -46.88
N ALA A 135 12.89 -18.42 -46.35
CA ALA A 135 14.11 -18.29 -47.14
C ALA A 135 14.48 -19.60 -47.87
N MET A 136 14.25 -20.77 -47.25
CA MET A 136 14.42 -22.07 -47.91
C MET A 136 13.45 -22.28 -49.07
N ILE A 137 12.15 -21.99 -48.86
CA ILE A 137 11.13 -22.17 -49.92
C ILE A 137 11.39 -21.25 -51.12
N ILE A 138 11.79 -19.99 -50.88
CA ILE A 138 12.15 -19.07 -51.96
C ILE A 138 13.34 -19.60 -52.75
N ARG A 139 14.36 -20.08 -52.04
CA ARG A 139 15.57 -20.63 -52.67
C ARG A 139 15.24 -21.87 -53.51
N ASP A 140 14.46 -22.82 -53.00
CA ASP A 140 14.10 -24.03 -53.75
C ASP A 140 13.25 -23.71 -54.99
N ASN A 141 12.32 -22.74 -54.92
CA ASN A 141 11.55 -22.27 -56.08
C ASN A 141 12.41 -21.58 -57.15
N GLU A 142 13.46 -20.85 -56.76
CA GLU A 142 14.38 -20.21 -57.71
C GLU A 142 15.22 -21.24 -58.50
N PHE A 143 15.49 -22.42 -57.94
CA PHE A 143 16.26 -23.47 -58.61
C PHE A 143 15.40 -24.45 -59.45
N GLU A 144 14.09 -24.56 -59.20
CA GLU A 144 13.19 -25.36 -60.06
C GLU A 144 12.85 -24.67 -61.40
N GLY A 145 13.01 -23.34 -61.50
CA GLY A 145 12.76 -22.57 -62.73
C GLY A 145 13.90 -22.53 -63.73
N VAL A 146 15.06 -23.14 -63.42
CA VAL A 146 16.24 -23.19 -64.31
C VAL A 146 16.42 -24.64 -64.80
N TRP A 147 15.62 -25.03 -65.79
CA TRP A 147 15.84 -26.22 -66.62
C TRP A 147 15.66 -25.86 -68.10
#